data_AF-A0A9P6BGD1-F1
#
_entry.id   AF-A0A9P6BGD1-F1
#
_cell.length_a   1.000
_cell.length_b   1.000
_cell.length_c   1.000
_cell.angle_alpha   90.00
_cell.angle_beta   90.00
_cell.angle_gamma   90.00
#
_symmetry.space_group_name_H-M   'P 1'
#
loop_
_entity.id
_entity.type
_entity.pdbx_description
1 polymer ?
#
loop_
_entity_poly.entity_id
_entity_poly.type
_entity_poly.pdbx_seq_one_letter_code
_entity_poly.pdbx_strand_id
1 'polypeptide(L)'
;MASGYGYSGGRSRCYPFWQEFHKCYALADRPEECVLQRDDYLECLHHSKEIIRTKAIQHEYLKQKEKRAKEAAQSKKKADSASASNVPRLNVVEEKAKKADSA
;
A
#
# COMPACT_ATOMS: atom_id res chain seq x y z
N MET A 1 -7.49 -13.92 -39.85
CA MET A 1 -7.76 -13.11 -38.64
C MET A 1 -6.50 -13.10 -37.79
N ALA A 2 -5.93 -11.92 -37.47
CA ALA A 2 -4.76 -11.78 -36.60
C ALA A 2 -5.14 -11.65 -35.10
N SER A 3 -6.29 -12.20 -34.71
CA SER A 3 -6.84 -12.13 -33.37
C SER A 3 -6.01 -12.99 -32.41
N GLY A 4 -5.00 -12.39 -31.78
CA GLY A 4 -4.17 -13.03 -30.76
C GLY A 4 -2.68 -12.69 -30.82
N TYR A 5 -2.22 -12.07 -31.91
CA TYR A 5 -0.81 -11.70 -32.08
C TYR A 5 -0.50 -10.32 -31.50
N GLY A 6 0.64 -10.21 -30.83
CA GLY A 6 1.21 -8.95 -30.35
C GLY A 6 2.09 -8.27 -31.40
N TYR A 7 2.58 -7.08 -31.06
CA TYR A 7 3.44 -6.27 -31.93
C TYR A 7 4.70 -7.00 -32.42
N SER A 8 5.29 -7.87 -31.59
CA SER A 8 6.48 -8.67 -31.92
C SER A 8 6.18 -9.96 -32.69
N GLY A 9 4.94 -10.18 -33.15
CA GLY A 9 4.53 -11.41 -33.82
C GLY A 9 4.36 -12.62 -32.90
N GLY A 10 4.62 -12.48 -31.61
CA GLY A 10 4.34 -13.48 -30.58
C GLY A 10 2.89 -13.44 -30.06
N ARG A 11 2.59 -14.27 -29.06
CA ARG A 11 1.32 -14.20 -28.33
C ARG A 11 1.17 -12.82 -27.68
N SER A 12 0.00 -12.21 -27.83
CA SER A 12 -0.32 -10.93 -27.17
C SER A 12 -0.37 -11.08 -25.65
N ARG A 13 -0.18 -9.97 -24.92
CA ARG A 13 -0.10 -9.95 -23.44
C ARG A 13 -1.28 -10.65 -22.75
N CYS A 14 -2.50 -10.42 -23.23
CA CYS A 14 -3.72 -10.97 -22.64
C CYS A 14 -4.26 -12.20 -23.37
N TYR A 15 -3.46 -12.80 -24.27
CA TYR A 15 -3.86 -14.00 -25.00
C TYR A 15 -4.19 -15.20 -24.10
N PRO A 16 -3.48 -15.48 -22.98
CA PRO A 16 -3.84 -16.59 -22.11
C PRO A 16 -5.25 -16.46 -21.51
N PHE A 17 -5.62 -15.26 -21.03
CA PHE A 17 -6.96 -15.00 -20.50
C PHE A 17 -8.04 -15.12 -21.58
N TRP A 18 -7.74 -14.67 -22.80
CA TRP A 18 -8.62 -14.87 -23.94
C TRP A 18 -8.84 -16.35 -24.25
N GLN A 19 -7.79 -17.18 -24.18
CA GLN A 19 -7.90 -18.61 -24.39
C GLN A 19 -8.78 -19.27 -23.31
N GLU A 20 -8.66 -18.89 -22.05
CA GLU A 20 -9.52 -19.41 -20.97
C GLU A 20 -10.99 -18.98 -21.15
N PHE A 21 -11.24 -17.74 -21.51
CA PHE A 21 -12.59 -17.28 -21.85
C PHE A 21 -13.16 -18.06 -23.04
N HIS A 22 -12.38 -18.25 -24.10
CA HIS A 22 -12.83 -19.02 -25.26
C HIS A 22 -13.13 -20.48 -24.95
N LYS A 23 -12.31 -21.12 -24.10
CA LYS A 23 -12.54 -22.49 -23.66
C LYS A 23 -13.86 -22.60 -22.91
N CYS A 24 -14.13 -21.68 -21.98
CA CYS A 24 -15.40 -21.64 -21.27
C CYS A 24 -16.56 -21.39 -22.23
N TYR A 25 -16.44 -20.38 -23.09
CA TYR A 25 -17.50 -19.99 -24.03
C TYR A 25 -17.84 -21.09 -25.04
N ALA A 26 -16.86 -21.90 -25.44
CA ALA A 26 -17.08 -23.04 -26.33
C ALA A 26 -17.82 -24.21 -25.66
N LEU A 27 -17.82 -24.28 -24.33
CA LEU A 27 -18.44 -25.36 -23.55
C LEU A 27 -19.76 -24.93 -22.90
N ALA A 28 -20.02 -23.63 -22.78
CA ALA A 28 -21.19 -23.08 -22.10
C ALA A 28 -22.41 -22.96 -23.04
N ASP A 29 -23.59 -23.28 -22.51
CA ASP A 29 -24.86 -23.07 -23.23
C ASP A 29 -25.30 -21.60 -23.17
N ARG A 30 -24.89 -20.88 -22.13
CA ARG A 30 -25.21 -19.47 -21.92
C ARG A 30 -23.97 -18.62 -21.68
N PRO A 31 -23.90 -17.41 -22.24
CA PRO A 31 -22.74 -16.53 -22.10
C PRO A 31 -22.51 -16.04 -20.66
N GLU A 32 -23.52 -16.13 -19.80
CA GLU A 32 -23.46 -15.74 -18.38
C GLU A 32 -22.59 -16.68 -17.53
N GLU A 33 -22.37 -17.92 -17.98
CA GLU A 33 -21.62 -18.92 -17.24
C GLU A 33 -20.11 -18.64 -17.25
N CYS A 34 -19.64 -17.82 -18.19
CA CYS A 34 -18.23 -17.48 -18.40
C CYS A 34 -17.88 -16.05 -17.98
N VAL A 35 -18.69 -15.44 -17.11
CA VAL A 35 -18.50 -14.06 -16.64
C VAL A 35 -17.16 -13.87 -15.94
N LEU A 36 -16.72 -14.84 -15.13
CA LEU A 36 -15.45 -14.74 -14.40
C LEU A 36 -14.26 -14.64 -15.37
N GLN A 37 -14.18 -15.53 -16.36
CA GLN A 37 -13.11 -15.56 -17.35
C GLN A 37 -13.15 -14.33 -18.26
N ARG A 38 -14.36 -13.85 -18.58
CA ARG A 38 -14.56 -12.60 -19.33
C ARG A 38 -14.00 -11.41 -18.54
N ASP A 39 -14.33 -11.33 -17.26
CA ASP A 39 -13.92 -10.22 -16.41
C ASP A 39 -12.41 -10.21 -16.19
N ASP A 40 -11.76 -11.38 -16.11
CA ASP A 40 -10.29 -11.48 -16.07
C ASP A 40 -9.63 -11.02 -17.38
N TYR A 41 -10.22 -11.35 -18.52
CA TYR A 41 -9.75 -10.86 -19.82
C TYR A 41 -9.86 -9.34 -19.95
N LEU A 42 -11.01 -8.77 -19.53
CA LEU A 42 -11.23 -7.33 -19.53
C LEU A 42 -10.34 -6.59 -18.53
N GLU A 43 -10.08 -7.19 -17.37
CA GLU A 43 -9.12 -6.65 -16.41
C GLU A 43 -7.70 -6.63 -16.97
N CYS A 44 -7.24 -7.67 -17.67
CA CYS A 44 -5.93 -7.64 -18.31
C CYS A 44 -5.84 -6.55 -19.39
N LEU A 45 -6.92 -6.27 -20.12
CA LEU A 45 -6.92 -5.25 -21.18
C LEU A 45 -6.93 -3.82 -20.63
N HIS A 46 -7.70 -3.57 -19.58
CA HIS A 46 -7.99 -2.20 -19.12
C HIS A 46 -7.37 -1.87 -17.75
N HIS A 47 -6.91 -2.87 -17.00
CA HIS A 47 -6.34 -2.72 -15.65
C HIS A 47 -7.23 -1.90 -14.70
N SER A 48 -8.56 -2.00 -14.84
CA SER A 48 -9.48 -1.07 -14.19
C SER A 48 -9.46 -1.22 -12.66
N LYS A 49 -9.56 -2.45 -12.15
CA LYS A 49 -9.49 -2.74 -10.71
C LYS A 49 -8.09 -2.45 -10.16
N GLU A 50 -7.04 -2.73 -10.95
CA GLU A 50 -5.65 -2.48 -10.55
C GLU A 50 -5.37 -0.98 -10.39
N ILE A 51 -5.82 -0.15 -11.33
CA ILE A 51 -5.67 1.31 -11.26
C ILE A 51 -6.44 1.88 -10.06
N ILE A 52 -7.66 1.39 -9.80
CA ILE A 52 -8.44 1.83 -8.64
C ILE A 52 -7.74 1.45 -7.33
N ARG A 53 -7.28 0.20 -7.23
CA ARG A 53 -6.60 -0.31 -6.04
C ARG A 53 -5.30 0.43 -5.76
N THR A 54 -4.48 0.65 -6.78
CA THR A 54 -3.21 1.39 -6.64
C THR A 54 -3.43 2.83 -6.19
N LYS A 55 -4.44 3.52 -6.75
CA LYS A 55 -4.83 4.86 -6.29
C LYS A 55 -5.26 4.88 -4.83
N ALA A 56 -6.08 3.90 -4.40
CA ALA A 56 -6.49 3.80 -3.01
C ALA A 56 -5.30 3.59 -2.05
N ILE A 57 -4.35 2.72 -2.41
CA ILE A 57 -3.12 2.48 -1.63
C ILE A 57 -2.26 3.74 -1.58
N GLN A 58 -2.06 4.41 -2.72
CA GLN A 58 -1.28 5.65 -2.78
C GLN A 58 -1.88 6.75 -1.90
N HIS A 59 -3.19 6.91 -1.94
CA HIS A 59 -3.90 7.89 -1.14
C HIS A 59 -3.73 7.62 0.37
N GLU A 60 -3.90 6.38 0.81
CA GLU A 60 -3.69 6.03 2.22
C GLU A 60 -2.22 6.17 2.64
N TYR A 61 -1.28 5.83 1.76
CA TYR A 61 0.15 6.06 2.00
C TYR A 61 0.46 7.55 2.23
N LEU A 62 -0.07 8.44 1.39
CA LEU A 62 0.12 9.89 1.53
C LEU A 62 -0.47 10.42 2.84
N LYS A 63 -1.70 10.00 3.19
CA LYS A 63 -2.32 10.36 4.48
C LYS A 63 -1.48 9.92 5.67
N GLN A 64 -0.96 8.70 5.65
CA GLN A 64 -0.11 8.20 6.73
C GLN A 64 1.22 8.96 6.81
N LYS A 65 1.82 9.30 5.67
CA LYS A 65 3.04 10.10 5.60
C LYS A 65 2.82 11.49 6.20
N GLU A 66 1.72 12.14 5.89
CA GLU A 66 1.35 13.45 6.47
C GLU A 66 1.13 13.37 7.98
N LYS A 67 0.42 12.34 8.47
CA LYS A 67 0.22 12.12 9.91
C LYS A 67 1.55 11.94 10.63
N ARG A 68 2.42 11.06 10.14
CA ARG A 68 3.77 10.87 10.71
C ARG A 68 4.61 12.14 10.69
N ALA A 69 4.52 12.94 9.63
CA ALA A 69 5.23 14.22 9.54
C ALA A 69 4.71 15.22 10.57
N LYS A 70 3.39 15.32 10.77
CA LYS A 70 2.78 16.17 11.80
C LYS A 70 3.15 15.72 13.21
N GLU A 71 3.10 14.42 13.48
CA GLU A 71 3.51 13.84 14.77
C GLU A 71 4.99 14.08 15.06
N ALA A 72 5.87 13.90 14.06
CA ALA A 72 7.30 14.19 14.18
C ALA A 72 7.57 15.70 14.39
N ALA A 73 6.82 16.58 13.72
CA ALA A 73 6.93 18.01 13.94
C ALA A 73 6.44 18.42 15.35
N GLN A 74 5.36 17.80 15.84
CA GLN A 74 4.86 18.03 17.19
C GLN A 74 5.81 17.49 18.26
N SER A 75 6.40 16.31 18.08
CA SER A 75 7.38 15.75 19.02
C SER A 75 8.64 16.62 19.08
N LYS A 76 9.12 17.12 17.94
CA LYS A 76 10.21 18.12 17.89
C LYS A 76 9.84 19.39 18.64
N LYS A 77 8.69 20.01 18.36
CA LYS A 77 8.22 21.21 19.09
C LYS A 77 8.12 20.97 20.60
N LYS A 78 7.64 19.81 21.03
CA LYS A 78 7.58 19.43 22.45
C LYS A 78 8.99 19.28 23.05
N ALA A 79 9.90 18.60 22.36
CA ALA A 79 11.29 18.45 22.79
C ALA A 79 12.03 19.80 22.87
N ASP A 80 11.81 20.69 21.90
CA ASP A 80 12.37 22.05 21.88
C ASP A 80 11.78 22.88 23.04
N SER A 81 10.47 22.80 23.29
CA SER A 81 9.84 23.49 24.43
C SER A 81 10.30 22.96 25.79
N ALA A 82 10.57 21.65 25.91
CA ALA A 82 11.11 21.05 27.12
C ALA A 82 12.57 21.47 27.34
N SER A 83 13.35 21.60 26.27
CA SER A 83 14.73 22.11 26.31
C SER A 83 14.80 23.61 26.57
N ALA A 84 13.79 24.39 26.13
CA ALA A 84 13.68 25.83 26.36
C ALA A 84 13.12 26.17 27.75
N SER A 85 12.41 25.24 28.41
CA SER A 85 12.05 25.42 29.82
C SER A 85 13.35 25.41 30.65
N ASN A 86 13.60 26.51 31.36
CA ASN A 86 14.83 26.78 32.11
C ASN A 86 14.89 25.96 33.42
N VAL A 87 14.56 24.66 33.35
CA VAL A 87 14.75 23.70 34.43
C VAL A 87 16.11 23.05 34.16
N PRO A 88 17.15 23.35 34.96
CA PRO A 88 18.40 22.63 34.86
C PRO A 88 18.08 21.15 35.06
N ARG A 89 18.54 20.29 34.15
CA ARG A 89 18.58 18.85 34.37
C ARG A 89 19.50 18.58 35.57
N LEU A 90 18.93 18.69 36.77
CA LEU A 90 19.54 18.19 37.99
C LEU A 90 19.53 16.67 37.89
N ASN A 91 20.71 16.08 37.94
CA ASN A 91 20.93 14.64 38.10
C ASN A 91 20.35 14.17 39.45
N VAL A 92 19.03 14.06 39.58
CA VAL A 92 18.33 13.56 40.77
C VAL A 92 18.37 12.02 40.84
N VAL A 93 19.48 11.39 40.43
CA VAL A 93 19.69 9.94 40.59
C VAL A 93 20.93 9.61 41.45
N GLU A 94 21.79 10.58 41.82
CA GLU A 94 22.99 10.28 42.63
C GLU A 94 22.85 10.54 44.15
N GLU A 95 21.84 11.29 44.63
CA GLU A 95 21.73 11.60 46.07
C GLU A 95 21.05 10.51 46.91
N LYS A 96 20.26 9.60 46.29
CA LYS A 96 19.59 8.53 47.04
C LYS A 96 20.52 7.36 47.41
N ALA A 97 21.68 7.23 46.77
CA ALA A 97 22.64 6.17 47.09
C ALA A 97 23.48 6.49 48.35
N LYS A 98 23.75 7.77 48.66
CA LYS A 98 24.60 8.14 49.80
C LYS A 98 23.87 8.23 51.15
N LYS A 99 22.54 8.30 51.17
CA LYS A 99 21.79 8.42 52.43
C LYS A 99 21.42 7.07 53.07
N ALA A 100 21.75 5.95 52.42
CA ALA A 100 21.52 4.61 52.95
C ALA A 100 22.71 4.05 53.77
N ASP A 101 23.88 4.69 53.73
CA ASP A 101 25.10 4.27 54.46
C ASP A 101 25.37 5.10 55.74
N SER A 102 24.38 5.84 56.25
CA SER A 102 24.57 6.70 57.44
C SER A 102 23.34 6.77 58.35
N ALA A 103 22.64 5.66 58.54
CA ALA A 103 21.65 5.48 59.61
C ALA A 103 21.84 4.12 60.27
#